data_AF-A0A0L0HR48-F1
#
_entry.id   AF-A0A0L0HR48-F1
#
_cell.length_a   1.000
_cell.length_b   1.000
_cell.length_c   1.000
_cell.angle_alpha   90.00
_cell.angle_beta   90.00
_cell.angle_gamma   90.00
#
_symmetry.space_group_name_H-M   'P 1'
#
loop_
_entity.id
_entity.type
_entity.pdbx_description
1 polymer ?
#
loop_
_entity_poly.entity_id
_entity_poly.type
_entity_poly.pdbx_seq_one_letter_code
_entity_poly.pdbx_strand_id
1 'polypeptide(L)'
;MENKRVERGRVDLSGSFLIRCDALNTTLGGLLLGSAMNLHQSWWLIFSLMSALGNFYLSTWEEYHTGTLYLSYCSGPVEGILLIVFIFIVSGRYGDAGPEIWDRRISATFPSVASLLPSTIAELRLNEYFLGIGAVFLVFNIVSGGLNVFRASGARKRSTVVAMLGLLPFVAFTFGIFTWLKLSPSILTTHLIPFSLLVGCLFGHQVGKMIIAHVCRRSFPYFDFPIFLIVTIGNLSAFVFRNWELTDGANSGPVLRSAFPNELSHWLQGLLEKLFGHVERIEDAAFMEGTIVHVLLCVAVFAYLRFALRVIHELCEIFDCHCLRIKKKVIKVHGTAKFPHGKVGREGTPGRMGEENRKLE
;
A
#
# COMPACT_ATOMS: atom_id res chain seq x y z
N MET A 1 8.15 36.12 37.70
CA MET A 1 7.01 36.26 36.78
C MET A 1 7.30 35.44 35.54
N GLU A 2 6.60 34.32 35.47
CA GLU A 2 6.93 33.11 34.74
C GLU A 2 6.58 33.26 33.25
N ASN A 3 7.58 33.01 32.41
CA ASN A 3 7.49 33.17 30.97
C ASN A 3 6.71 31.98 30.40
N LYS A 4 5.43 32.21 30.05
CA LYS A 4 4.55 31.25 29.38
C LYS A 4 5.19 30.77 28.07
N ARG A 5 5.87 29.62 28.13
CA ARG A 5 6.33 28.89 26.97
C ARG A 5 5.10 28.24 26.32
N VAL A 6 4.68 28.83 25.21
CA VAL A 6 3.55 28.40 24.39
C VAL A 6 3.84 27.00 23.83
N GLU A 7 3.28 25.96 24.45
CA GLU A 7 3.14 24.64 23.84
C GLU A 7 2.05 24.71 22.75
N ARG A 8 2.46 25.07 21.53
CA ARG A 8 1.62 24.91 20.32
C ARG A 8 1.98 23.62 19.62
N GLY A 9 1.07 22.64 19.72
CA GLY A 9 0.78 21.62 18.71
C GLY A 9 1.98 20.95 18.04
N ARG A 10 2.56 19.95 18.71
CA ARG A 10 3.37 18.92 18.07
C ARG A 10 2.43 18.08 17.20
N VAL A 11 2.28 18.44 15.92
CA VAL A 11 1.61 17.58 14.94
C VAL A 11 2.48 16.34 14.81
N ASP A 12 1.96 15.18 15.19
CA ASP A 12 2.73 13.93 15.30
C ASP A 12 3.03 13.36 13.90
N LEU A 13 4.02 13.95 13.24
CA LEU A 13 4.35 13.71 11.83
C LEU A 13 5.10 12.40 11.57
N SER A 14 5.65 11.77 12.61
CA SER A 14 6.11 10.37 12.53
C SER A 14 4.97 9.44 12.10
N GLY A 15 3.72 9.77 12.49
CA GLY A 15 2.52 9.10 12.00
C GLY A 15 2.40 9.16 10.48
N SER A 16 2.66 10.28 9.81
CA SER A 16 2.47 10.41 8.34
C SER A 16 3.47 9.61 7.48
N PHE A 17 4.60 9.18 8.07
CA PHE A 17 5.54 8.24 7.46
C PHE A 17 5.15 6.78 7.77
N LEU A 18 4.81 6.50 9.03
CA LEU A 18 4.37 5.18 9.48
C LEU A 18 3.06 4.74 8.78
N ILE A 19 2.08 5.64 8.68
CA ILE A 19 0.78 5.42 8.01
C ILE A 19 0.96 5.12 6.50
N ARG A 20 2.02 5.64 5.86
CA ARG A 20 2.32 5.32 4.45
C ARG A 20 2.90 3.91 4.31
N CYS A 21 3.77 3.53 5.25
CA CYS A 21 4.24 2.17 5.40
C CYS A 21 3.08 1.22 5.72
N ASP A 22 2.06 1.68 6.46
CA ASP A 22 0.90 0.89 6.84
C ASP A 22 0.06 0.44 5.63
N ALA A 23 -0.01 1.22 4.55
CA ALA A 23 -0.71 0.81 3.33
C ALA A 23 -0.03 -0.40 2.63
N LEU A 24 1.30 -0.38 2.53
CA LEU A 24 2.08 -1.50 2.00
C LEU A 24 2.09 -2.67 2.97
N ASN A 25 2.22 -2.41 4.27
CA ASN A 25 2.15 -3.40 5.33
C ASN A 25 0.78 -4.10 5.33
N THR A 26 -0.31 -3.37 5.13
CA THR A 26 -1.66 -3.95 5.01
C THR A 26 -1.77 -4.86 3.79
N THR A 27 -1.14 -4.47 2.68
CA THR A 27 -1.11 -5.29 1.46
C THR A 27 -0.33 -6.58 1.67
N LEU A 28 0.87 -6.50 2.25
CA LEU A 28 1.71 -7.65 2.59
C LEU A 28 1.03 -8.54 3.63
N GLY A 29 0.44 -7.94 4.67
CA GLY A 29 -0.33 -8.64 5.70
C GLY A 29 -1.54 -9.37 5.11
N GLY A 30 -2.24 -8.76 4.14
CA GLY A 30 -3.32 -9.41 3.40
C GLY A 30 -2.86 -10.61 2.58
N LEU A 31 -1.69 -10.53 1.94
CA LEU A 31 -1.09 -11.68 1.23
C LEU A 31 -0.69 -12.81 2.19
N LEU A 32 -0.11 -12.47 3.34
CA LEU A 32 0.24 -13.44 4.38
C LEU A 32 -1.01 -14.09 4.98
N LEU A 33 -2.07 -13.32 5.24
CA LEU A 33 -3.37 -13.85 5.67
C LEU A 33 -3.96 -14.79 4.62
N GLY A 34 -3.88 -14.39 3.34
CA GLY A 34 -4.22 -15.20 2.17
C GLY A 34 -3.57 -16.58 2.21
N SER A 35 -2.25 -16.59 2.40
CA SER A 35 -1.46 -17.81 2.51
C SER A 35 -1.82 -18.62 3.77
N ALA A 36 -2.02 -17.96 4.91
CA ALA A 36 -2.30 -18.62 6.18
C ALA A 36 -3.68 -19.30 6.22
N MET A 37 -4.68 -18.76 5.50
CA MET A 37 -6.05 -19.29 5.40
C MET A 37 -6.28 -20.18 4.16
N ASN A 38 -5.21 -20.51 3.43
CA ASN A 38 -5.27 -21.30 2.19
C ASN A 38 -6.21 -20.72 1.12
N LEU A 39 -6.30 -19.40 1.01
CA LEU A 39 -7.21 -18.73 0.08
C LEU A 39 -6.77 -18.90 -1.38
N HIS A 40 -5.54 -19.37 -1.62
CA HIS A 40 -4.92 -19.53 -2.93
C HIS A 40 -5.06 -18.27 -3.79
N GLN A 41 -4.84 -18.42 -5.10
CA GLN A 41 -5.07 -17.37 -6.07
C GLN A 41 -6.57 -17.27 -6.41
N SER A 42 -7.34 -16.61 -5.54
CA SER A 42 -8.80 -16.55 -5.64
C SER A 42 -9.37 -15.14 -5.47
N TRP A 43 -10.63 -14.97 -5.87
CA TRP A 43 -11.38 -13.74 -5.64
C TRP A 43 -11.50 -13.39 -4.16
N TRP A 44 -11.54 -14.39 -3.27
CA TRP A 44 -11.60 -14.16 -1.83
C TRP A 44 -10.39 -13.41 -1.30
N LEU A 45 -9.20 -13.68 -1.84
CA LEU A 45 -8.00 -12.92 -1.50
C LEU A 45 -8.14 -11.44 -1.86
N ILE A 46 -8.65 -11.15 -3.05
CA ILE A 46 -8.82 -9.77 -3.53
C ILE A 46 -9.92 -9.05 -2.76
N PHE A 47 -11.05 -9.69 -2.48
CA PHE A 47 -12.09 -9.11 -1.64
C PHE A 47 -11.56 -8.79 -0.23
N SER A 48 -10.77 -9.69 0.35
CA SER A 48 -10.16 -9.49 1.66
C SER A 48 -9.17 -8.34 1.65
N LEU A 49 -8.32 -8.27 0.62
CA LEU A 49 -7.37 -7.17 0.44
C LEU A 49 -8.11 -5.84 0.26
N MET A 50 -9.10 -5.76 -0.62
CA MET A 50 -9.90 -4.55 -0.84
C MET A 50 -10.65 -4.12 0.41
N SER A 51 -11.14 -5.08 1.21
CA SER A 51 -11.80 -4.81 2.49
C SER A 51 -10.85 -4.20 3.52
N ALA A 52 -9.64 -4.75 3.64
CA ALA A 52 -8.62 -4.23 4.54
C ALA A 52 -8.19 -2.80 4.14
N LEU A 53 -7.92 -2.58 2.85
CA LEU A 53 -7.59 -1.24 2.32
C LEU A 53 -8.78 -0.28 2.48
N GLY A 54 -10.02 -0.75 2.28
CA GLY A 54 -11.23 0.06 2.46
C GLY A 54 -11.44 0.54 3.88
N ASN A 55 -11.24 -0.34 4.87
CA ASN A 55 -11.27 0.05 6.30
C ASN A 55 -10.25 1.15 6.61
N PHE A 56 -9.03 1.01 6.08
CA PHE A 56 -7.98 2.01 6.26
C PHE A 56 -8.35 3.34 5.60
N TYR A 57 -8.82 3.32 4.35
CA TYR A 57 -9.27 4.50 3.63
C TYR A 57 -10.36 5.24 4.40
N LEU A 58 -11.37 4.49 4.86
CA LEU A 58 -12.50 5.05 5.58
C LEU A 58 -12.06 5.73 6.87
N SER A 59 -11.16 5.10 7.64
CA SER A 59 -10.64 5.66 8.89
C SER A 59 -9.91 6.98 8.65
N THR A 60 -9.06 7.03 7.63
CA THR A 60 -8.33 8.27 7.29
C THR A 60 -9.24 9.34 6.67
N TRP A 61 -10.27 8.94 5.93
CA TRP A 61 -11.28 9.85 5.41
C TRP A 61 -12.15 10.45 6.53
N GLU A 62 -12.55 9.64 7.51
CA GLU A 62 -13.25 10.12 8.70
C GLU A 62 -12.38 11.10 9.47
N GLU A 63 -11.11 10.78 9.71
CA GLU A 63 -10.14 11.67 10.34
C GLU A 63 -9.99 12.99 9.56
N TYR A 64 -9.93 12.93 8.22
CA TYR A 64 -9.84 14.12 7.38
C TYR A 64 -10.99 15.11 7.64
N HIS A 65 -12.22 14.60 7.72
CA HIS A 65 -13.42 15.45 7.85
C HIS A 65 -13.75 15.84 9.30
N THR A 66 -13.55 14.92 10.24
CA THR A 66 -13.85 15.14 11.66
C THR A 66 -12.71 15.81 12.41
N GLY A 67 -11.46 15.66 11.97
CA GLY A 67 -10.26 16.20 12.63
C GLY A 67 -9.94 15.56 13.97
N THR A 68 -10.58 14.44 14.28
CA THR A 68 -10.32 13.62 15.45
C THR A 68 -10.38 12.18 14.99
N LEU A 69 -9.33 11.39 15.27
CA LEU A 69 -9.41 9.96 15.09
C LEU A 69 -10.37 9.40 16.15
N TYR A 70 -11.65 9.25 15.79
CA TYR A 70 -12.63 8.62 16.66
C TYR A 70 -12.36 7.12 16.70
N LEU A 71 -11.47 6.72 17.61
CA LEU A 71 -11.27 5.33 17.96
C LEU A 71 -12.53 4.88 18.73
N SER A 72 -13.58 4.47 18.01
CA SER A 72 -14.75 3.84 18.64
C SER A 72 -14.32 2.58 19.40
N TYR A 73 -15.08 2.14 20.41
CA TYR A 73 -14.73 0.95 21.21
C TYR A 73 -14.47 -0.30 20.34
N CYS A 74 -15.15 -0.40 19.19
CA CYS A 74 -14.67 -1.16 18.04
C CYS A 74 -14.23 -0.19 16.94
N SER A 75 -12.95 -0.16 16.62
CA SER A 75 -12.39 0.82 15.66
C SER A 75 -12.18 0.28 14.27
N GLY A 76 -12.15 -1.04 14.10
CA GLY A 76 -11.89 -1.71 12.83
C GLY A 76 -10.46 -2.22 12.72
N PRO A 77 -9.43 -1.35 12.70
CA PRO A 77 -8.04 -1.77 12.55
C PRO A 77 -7.52 -2.64 13.70
N VAL A 78 -7.87 -2.30 14.95
CA VAL A 78 -7.37 -3.05 16.13
C VAL A 78 -7.97 -4.45 16.16
N GLU A 79 -9.28 -4.56 15.97
CA GLU A 79 -10.00 -5.83 15.92
C GLU A 79 -9.54 -6.68 14.73
N GLY A 80 -9.30 -6.03 13.58
CA GLY A 80 -8.76 -6.69 12.39
C GLY A 80 -7.37 -7.27 12.62
N ILE A 81 -6.45 -6.53 13.26
CA ILE A 81 -5.11 -7.04 13.58
C ILE A 81 -5.20 -8.19 14.61
N LEU A 82 -6.04 -8.06 15.64
CA LEU A 82 -6.24 -9.14 16.61
C LEU A 82 -6.81 -10.40 15.95
N LEU A 83 -7.73 -10.25 14.99
CA LEU A 83 -8.25 -11.35 14.20
C LEU A 83 -7.16 -12.02 13.36
N ILE A 84 -6.31 -11.23 12.69
CA ILE A 84 -5.17 -11.76 11.90
C ILE A 84 -4.18 -12.51 12.80
N VAL A 85 -3.85 -11.95 13.97
CA VAL A 85 -2.96 -12.60 14.96
C VAL A 85 -3.57 -13.91 15.44
N PHE A 86 -4.87 -13.94 15.74
CA PHE A 86 -5.57 -15.16 16.09
C PHE A 86 -5.50 -16.21 14.98
N ILE A 87 -5.73 -15.82 13.73
CA ILE A 87 -5.62 -16.70 12.56
C ILE A 87 -4.20 -17.26 12.44
N PHE A 88 -3.15 -16.44 12.59
CA PHE A 88 -1.77 -16.94 12.57
C PHE A 88 -1.46 -17.90 13.72
N ILE A 89 -1.95 -17.65 14.94
CA ILE A 89 -1.78 -18.56 16.07
C ILE A 89 -2.46 -19.90 15.77
N VAL A 90 -3.68 -19.89 15.25
CA VAL A 90 -4.41 -21.12 14.88
C VAL A 90 -3.70 -21.86 13.75
N SER A 91 -3.31 -21.17 12.67
CA SER A 91 -2.56 -21.76 11.56
C SER A 91 -1.24 -22.38 12.03
N GLY A 92 -0.53 -21.72 12.97
CA GLY A 92 0.73 -22.24 13.51
C GLY A 92 0.54 -23.39 14.48
N ARG A 93 -0.47 -23.33 15.36
CA ARG A 93 -0.68 -24.32 16.43
C ARG A 93 -1.29 -25.63 15.93
N TYR A 94 -2.12 -25.56 14.90
CA TYR A 94 -2.74 -26.71 14.24
C TYR A 94 -2.04 -27.05 12.90
N GLY A 95 -0.84 -26.50 12.68
CA GLY A 95 -0.08 -26.55 11.43
C GLY A 95 0.56 -27.89 11.08
N ASP A 96 0.42 -28.93 11.91
CA ASP A 96 0.92 -30.29 11.60
C ASP A 96 0.22 -30.90 10.36
N ALA A 97 -0.90 -30.33 9.90
CA ALA A 97 -1.60 -30.65 8.64
C ALA A 97 -1.55 -29.50 7.60
N GLY A 98 -0.77 -28.45 7.83
CA GLY A 98 -0.70 -27.28 6.96
C GLY A 98 -1.94 -26.37 6.97
N PRO A 99 -2.07 -25.44 6.00
CA PRO A 99 -3.20 -24.50 5.86
C PRO A 99 -4.57 -25.17 5.67
N GLU A 100 -4.61 -26.48 5.46
CA GLU A 100 -5.82 -27.28 5.17
C GLU A 100 -6.86 -27.26 6.29
N ILE A 101 -6.48 -26.88 7.52
CA ILE A 101 -7.45 -26.71 8.62
C ILE A 101 -8.54 -25.71 8.25
N TRP A 102 -8.20 -24.67 7.48
CA TRP A 102 -9.14 -23.62 7.10
C TRP A 102 -10.14 -24.05 6.02
N ASP A 103 -9.85 -25.13 5.30
CA ASP A 103 -10.75 -25.73 4.32
C ASP A 103 -11.75 -26.72 4.93
N ARG A 104 -11.58 -27.06 6.22
CA ARG A 104 -12.51 -27.93 6.94
C ARG A 104 -13.81 -27.20 7.25
N ARG A 105 -14.91 -27.97 7.25
CA ARG A 105 -16.24 -27.48 7.63
C ARG A 105 -16.31 -27.24 9.13
N ILE A 106 -17.09 -26.25 9.56
CA ILE A 106 -17.30 -25.95 10.98
C ILE A 106 -17.87 -27.17 11.72
N SER A 107 -18.82 -27.88 11.12
CA SER A 107 -19.40 -29.10 11.69
C SER A 107 -18.38 -30.22 11.94
N ALA A 108 -17.35 -30.32 11.10
CA ALA A 108 -16.30 -31.32 11.24
C ALA A 108 -15.25 -30.92 12.29
N THR A 109 -14.96 -29.63 12.43
CA THR A 109 -13.93 -29.13 13.36
C THR A 109 -14.47 -28.87 14.76
N PHE A 110 -15.70 -28.36 14.88
CA PHE A 110 -16.35 -28.00 16.15
C PHE A 110 -17.80 -28.51 16.23
N PRO A 111 -18.02 -29.82 16.48
CA PRO A 111 -19.35 -30.43 16.48
C PRO A 111 -20.31 -29.78 17.48
N SER A 112 -19.80 -29.41 18.66
CA SER A 112 -20.60 -28.76 19.72
C SER A 112 -21.09 -27.38 19.31
N VAL A 113 -20.27 -26.61 18.59
CA VAL A 113 -20.62 -25.26 18.10
C VAL A 113 -21.60 -25.36 16.92
N ALA A 114 -21.44 -26.37 16.06
CA ALA A 114 -22.32 -26.60 14.93
C ALA A 114 -23.76 -26.91 15.34
N SER A 115 -23.98 -27.53 16.50
CA SER A 115 -25.32 -27.78 17.04
C SER A 115 -26.09 -26.52 17.45
N LEU A 116 -25.39 -25.42 17.69
CA LEU A 116 -25.96 -24.11 18.06
C LEU A 116 -26.19 -23.19 16.85
N LEU A 117 -25.62 -23.55 15.69
CA LEU A 117 -25.67 -22.73 14.48
C LEU A 117 -26.72 -23.25 13.51
N PRO A 118 -27.34 -22.36 12.70
CA PRO A 118 -28.15 -22.78 11.55
C PRO A 118 -27.34 -23.70 10.62
N SER A 119 -28.00 -24.71 10.05
CA SER A 119 -27.36 -25.73 9.18
C SER A 119 -26.54 -25.10 8.04
N THR A 120 -27.02 -23.98 7.48
CA THR A 120 -26.34 -23.23 6.42
C THR A 120 -24.98 -22.69 6.86
N ILE A 121 -24.82 -22.28 8.12
CA ILE A 121 -23.56 -21.76 8.66
C ILE A 121 -22.66 -22.91 9.10
N ALA A 122 -23.23 -23.96 9.68
CA ALA A 122 -22.47 -25.14 10.13
C ALA A 122 -21.75 -25.88 8.98
N GLU A 123 -22.29 -25.78 7.76
CA GLU A 123 -21.71 -26.39 6.56
C GLU A 123 -20.63 -25.54 5.86
N LEU A 124 -20.47 -24.27 6.23
CA LEU A 124 -19.45 -23.39 5.67
C LEU A 124 -18.03 -23.86 6.04
N ARG A 125 -17.09 -23.55 5.15
CA ARG A 125 -15.67 -23.72 5.45
C ARG A 125 -15.21 -22.67 6.47
N LEU A 126 -14.21 -23.02 7.26
CA LEU A 126 -13.67 -22.11 8.27
C LEU A 126 -13.13 -20.81 7.64
N ASN A 127 -12.44 -20.88 6.50
CA ASN A 127 -12.00 -19.68 5.78
C ASN A 127 -13.17 -18.75 5.39
N GLU A 128 -14.21 -19.28 4.75
CA GLU A 128 -15.41 -18.54 4.34
C GLU A 128 -16.11 -17.89 5.56
N TYR A 129 -16.16 -18.59 6.70
CA TYR A 129 -16.75 -18.07 7.92
C TYR A 129 -16.00 -16.87 8.50
N PHE A 130 -14.67 -16.96 8.62
CA PHE A 130 -13.84 -15.87 9.13
C PHE A 130 -13.82 -14.67 8.17
N LEU A 131 -13.88 -14.90 6.86
CA LEU A 131 -14.08 -13.85 5.87
C LEU A 131 -15.44 -13.17 6.02
N GLY A 132 -16.50 -13.95 6.28
CA GLY A 132 -17.84 -13.43 6.56
C GLY A 132 -17.86 -12.53 7.80
N ILE A 133 -17.20 -12.94 8.88
CA ILE A 133 -17.03 -12.11 10.08
C ILE A 133 -16.32 -10.79 9.72
N GLY A 134 -15.20 -10.87 8.99
CA GLY A 134 -14.47 -9.69 8.53
C GLY A 134 -15.33 -8.73 7.70
N ALA A 135 -16.19 -9.26 6.82
CA ALA A 135 -17.12 -8.47 6.02
C ALA A 135 -18.17 -7.76 6.89
N VAL A 136 -18.71 -8.42 7.92
CA VAL A 136 -19.64 -7.79 8.87
C VAL A 136 -18.96 -6.63 9.61
N PHE A 137 -17.73 -6.82 10.09
CA PHE A 137 -16.95 -5.75 10.73
C PHE A 137 -16.70 -4.58 9.78
N LEU A 138 -16.36 -4.85 8.51
CA LEU A 138 -16.21 -3.80 7.49
C LEU A 138 -17.50 -2.99 7.32
N VAL A 139 -18.66 -3.65 7.18
CA VAL A 139 -19.94 -2.96 7.03
C VAL A 139 -20.25 -2.10 8.25
N PHE A 140 -20.02 -2.64 9.45
CA PHE A 140 -20.19 -1.87 10.68
C PHE A 140 -19.32 -0.62 10.70
N ASN A 141 -18.05 -0.73 10.30
CA ASN A 141 -17.14 0.42 10.21
C ASN A 141 -17.62 1.45 9.20
N ILE A 142 -18.03 1.03 8.00
CA ILE A 142 -18.57 1.92 6.95
C ILE A 142 -19.76 2.72 7.47
N VAL A 143 -20.71 2.04 8.12
CA VAL A 143 -21.91 2.68 8.68
C VAL A 143 -21.52 3.63 9.82
N SER A 144 -20.69 3.17 10.76
CA SER A 144 -20.27 3.98 11.92
C SER A 144 -19.52 5.23 11.49
N GLY A 145 -18.51 5.10 10.63
CA GLY A 145 -17.73 6.22 10.11
C GLY A 145 -18.58 7.20 9.29
N GLY A 146 -19.50 6.68 8.47
CA GLY A 146 -20.46 7.50 7.73
C GLY A 146 -21.37 8.34 8.65
N LEU A 147 -21.92 7.73 9.70
CA LEU A 147 -22.75 8.42 10.68
C LEU A 147 -21.96 9.46 11.48
N ASN A 148 -20.71 9.18 11.82
CA ASN A 148 -19.84 10.11 12.53
C ASN A 148 -19.51 11.35 11.68
N VAL A 149 -19.16 11.15 10.41
CA VAL A 149 -18.92 12.28 9.48
C VAL A 149 -20.21 13.07 9.25
N PHE A 150 -21.37 12.42 9.15
CA PHE A 150 -22.66 13.10 9.05
C PHE A 150 -22.89 14.03 10.25
N ARG A 151 -22.73 13.50 11.48
CA ARG A 151 -22.90 14.27 12.73
C ARG A 151 -21.90 15.42 12.83
N ALA A 152 -20.64 15.18 12.53
CA ALA A 152 -19.59 16.20 12.57
C ALA A 152 -19.80 17.30 11.51
N SER A 153 -20.28 16.94 10.32
CA SER A 153 -20.58 17.88 9.24
C SER A 153 -21.75 18.80 9.60
N GLY A 154 -22.80 18.23 10.21
CA GLY A 154 -23.94 18.99 10.73
C GLY A 154 -23.53 20.00 11.81
N ALA A 155 -22.70 19.57 12.78
CA ALA A 155 -22.20 20.44 13.84
C ALA A 155 -21.32 21.59 13.31
N ARG A 156 -20.60 21.38 12.21
CA ARG A 156 -19.69 22.38 11.60
C ARG A 156 -20.32 23.17 10.45
N LYS A 157 -21.62 22.98 10.16
CA LYS A 157 -22.34 23.57 9.01
C LYS A 157 -21.62 23.38 7.66
N ARG A 158 -20.89 22.26 7.50
CA ARG A 158 -20.25 21.89 6.22
C ARG A 158 -21.19 21.01 5.42
N SER A 159 -21.08 21.07 4.09
CA SER A 159 -21.86 20.20 3.22
C SER A 159 -21.44 18.74 3.39
N THR A 160 -22.34 17.92 3.94
CA THR A 160 -22.16 16.47 4.05
C THR A 160 -21.99 15.82 2.69
N VAL A 161 -22.65 16.32 1.65
CA VAL A 161 -22.52 15.78 0.29
C VAL A 161 -21.08 15.87 -0.20
N VAL A 162 -20.41 17.00 0.05
CA VAL A 162 -19.00 17.18 -0.31
C VAL A 162 -18.11 16.21 0.47
N ALA A 163 -18.42 15.93 1.74
CA ALA A 163 -17.69 14.93 2.51
C ALA A 163 -17.88 13.50 1.98
N MET A 164 -19.13 13.11 1.65
CA MET A 164 -19.45 11.80 1.07
C MET A 164 -18.82 11.61 -0.31
N LEU A 165 -18.72 12.67 -1.13
CA LEU A 165 -17.99 12.63 -2.40
C LEU A 165 -16.50 12.28 -2.22
N GLY A 166 -15.95 12.47 -1.01
CA GLY A 166 -14.61 12.02 -0.65
C GLY A 166 -14.43 10.51 -0.68
N LEU A 167 -15.51 9.70 -0.67
CA LEU A 167 -15.44 8.24 -0.82
C LEU A 167 -15.36 7.78 -2.28
N LEU A 168 -15.79 8.63 -3.23
CA LEU A 168 -15.84 8.31 -4.65
C LEU A 168 -14.49 7.86 -5.23
N PRO A 169 -13.34 8.48 -4.88
CA PRO A 169 -12.04 8.06 -5.42
C PRO A 169 -11.68 6.62 -5.06
N PHE A 170 -12.03 6.15 -3.86
CA PHE A 170 -11.80 4.76 -3.47
C PHE A 170 -12.76 3.81 -4.20
N VAL A 171 -14.05 4.16 -4.28
CA VAL A 171 -15.04 3.35 -5.02
C VAL A 171 -14.65 3.20 -6.49
N ALA A 172 -14.22 4.29 -7.14
CA ALA A 172 -13.76 4.27 -8.53
C ALA A 172 -12.50 3.42 -8.71
N PHE A 173 -11.54 3.55 -7.78
CA PHE A 173 -10.33 2.72 -7.75
C PHE A 173 -10.67 1.23 -7.63
N THR A 174 -11.47 0.85 -6.63
CA THR A 174 -11.91 -0.52 -6.40
C THR A 174 -12.65 -1.09 -7.62
N PHE A 175 -13.58 -0.33 -8.20
CA PHE A 175 -14.29 -0.75 -9.41
C PHE A 175 -13.34 -0.98 -10.59
N GLY A 176 -12.36 -0.10 -10.78
CA GLY A 176 -11.33 -0.25 -11.82
C GLY A 176 -10.47 -1.49 -11.63
N ILE A 177 -10.11 -1.84 -10.39
CA ILE A 177 -9.34 -3.07 -10.06
C ILE A 177 -10.18 -4.33 -10.34
N PHE A 178 -11.44 -4.36 -9.90
CA PHE A 178 -12.33 -5.51 -10.16
C PHE A 178 -12.62 -5.71 -11.65
N THR A 179 -12.84 -4.60 -12.37
CA THR A 179 -13.06 -4.65 -13.83
C THR A 179 -11.82 -5.19 -14.55
N TRP A 180 -10.62 -4.74 -14.15
CA TRP A 180 -9.38 -5.23 -14.71
C TRP A 180 -9.22 -6.74 -14.51
N LEU A 181 -9.36 -7.24 -13.28
CA LEU A 181 -9.25 -8.68 -13.00
C LEU A 181 -10.32 -9.52 -13.70
N LYS A 182 -11.53 -8.97 -13.88
CA LYS A 182 -12.61 -9.66 -14.59
C LYS A 182 -12.35 -9.75 -16.09
N LEU A 183 -11.70 -8.73 -16.67
CA LEU A 183 -11.29 -8.73 -18.07
C LEU A 183 -10.08 -9.64 -18.32
N SER A 184 -9.16 -9.74 -17.35
CA SER A 184 -7.92 -10.52 -17.43
C SER A 184 -7.88 -11.62 -16.36
N PRO A 185 -8.60 -12.75 -16.54
CA PRO A 185 -8.60 -13.85 -15.58
C PRO A 185 -7.21 -14.49 -15.40
N SER A 186 -6.31 -14.37 -16.38
CA SER A 186 -4.92 -14.86 -16.29
C SER A 186 -4.13 -14.21 -15.15
N ILE A 187 -4.40 -12.92 -14.88
CA ILE A 187 -3.76 -12.16 -13.80
C ILE A 187 -4.17 -12.75 -12.45
N LEU A 188 -5.44 -13.15 -12.33
CA LEU A 188 -5.97 -13.74 -11.10
C LEU A 188 -5.30 -15.07 -10.77
N THR A 189 -4.96 -15.90 -11.76
CA THR A 189 -4.44 -17.26 -11.55
C THR A 189 -2.93 -17.39 -11.55
N THR A 190 -2.22 -16.43 -12.16
CA THR A 190 -0.78 -16.53 -12.39
C THR A 190 0.01 -15.37 -11.79
N HIS A 191 -0.55 -14.16 -11.79
CA HIS A 191 0.17 -12.92 -11.45
C HIS A 191 -0.49 -12.14 -10.30
N LEU A 192 -1.21 -12.83 -9.42
CA LEU A 192 -1.99 -12.18 -8.38
C LEU A 192 -1.13 -11.45 -7.34
N ILE A 193 0.05 -11.98 -7.02
CA ILE A 193 0.98 -11.38 -6.05
C ILE A 193 1.52 -10.03 -6.56
N PRO A 194 2.18 -9.94 -7.74
CA PRO A 194 2.65 -8.65 -8.25
C PRO A 194 1.50 -7.67 -8.50
N PHE A 195 0.31 -8.16 -8.90
CA PHE A 195 -0.88 -7.33 -9.02
C PHE A 195 -1.35 -6.77 -7.66
N SER A 196 -1.33 -7.57 -6.60
CA SER A 196 -1.68 -7.12 -5.25
C SER A 196 -0.70 -6.07 -4.73
N LEU A 197 0.60 -6.24 -4.98
CA LEU A 197 1.62 -5.23 -4.64
C LEU A 197 1.41 -3.93 -5.42
N LEU A 198 1.05 -4.02 -6.70
CA LEU A 198 0.72 -2.87 -7.54
C LEU A 198 -0.45 -2.09 -6.92
N VAL A 199 -1.53 -2.78 -6.61
CA VAL A 199 -2.70 -2.23 -5.93
C VAL A 199 -2.32 -1.55 -4.62
N GLY A 200 -1.47 -2.19 -3.80
CA GLY A 200 -0.95 -1.62 -2.55
C GLY A 200 -0.16 -0.32 -2.74
N CYS A 201 0.71 -0.26 -3.75
CA CYS A 201 1.47 0.96 -4.08
C CYS A 201 0.56 2.11 -4.52
N LEU A 202 -0.43 1.83 -5.38
CA LEU A 202 -1.41 2.82 -5.83
C LEU A 202 -2.25 3.35 -4.66
N PHE A 203 -2.75 2.45 -3.83
CA PHE A 203 -3.52 2.79 -2.64
C PHE A 203 -2.71 3.61 -1.63
N GLY A 204 -1.47 3.23 -1.37
CA GLY A 204 -0.57 3.98 -0.49
C GLY A 204 -0.28 5.39 -1.00
N HIS A 205 -0.21 5.58 -2.32
CA HIS A 205 -0.12 6.91 -2.91
C HIS A 205 -1.38 7.74 -2.67
N GLN A 206 -2.57 7.14 -2.90
CA GLN A 206 -3.87 7.77 -2.72
C GLN A 206 -4.08 8.27 -1.28
N VAL A 207 -3.92 7.38 -0.31
CA VAL A 207 -4.12 7.70 1.11
C VAL A 207 -3.03 8.64 1.60
N GLY A 208 -1.78 8.48 1.14
CA GLY A 208 -0.70 9.40 1.47
C GLY A 208 -1.01 10.85 1.07
N LYS A 209 -1.68 11.09 -0.08
CA LYS A 209 -2.13 12.43 -0.46
C LYS A 209 -3.26 12.94 0.41
N MET A 210 -4.20 12.08 0.81
CA MET A 210 -5.28 12.45 1.73
C MET A 210 -4.74 12.89 3.09
N ILE A 211 -3.76 12.18 3.64
CA ILE A 211 -3.08 12.54 4.90
C ILE A 211 -2.38 13.89 4.78
N ILE A 212 -1.61 14.12 3.72
CA ILE A 212 -0.94 15.40 3.52
C ILE A 212 -1.96 16.53 3.36
N ALA A 213 -3.06 16.29 2.64
CA ALA A 213 -4.12 17.27 2.52
C ALA A 213 -4.73 17.61 3.89
N HIS A 214 -4.92 16.62 4.77
CA HIS A 214 -5.37 16.84 6.13
C HIS A 214 -4.40 17.71 6.93
N VAL A 215 -3.15 17.25 7.04
CA VAL A 215 -2.10 17.89 7.85
C VAL A 215 -1.78 19.31 7.37
N CYS A 216 -1.70 19.50 6.05
CA CYS A 216 -1.44 20.80 5.44
C CYS A 216 -2.70 21.67 5.32
N ARG A 217 -3.86 21.21 5.82
CA ARG A 217 -5.17 21.87 5.69
C ARG A 217 -5.51 22.29 4.25
N ARG A 218 -5.16 21.44 3.28
CA ARG A 218 -5.50 21.62 1.87
C ARG A 218 -6.82 20.92 1.53
N SER A 219 -7.39 21.28 0.40
CA SER A 219 -8.59 20.64 -0.15
C SER A 219 -8.38 19.14 -0.39
N PHE A 220 -9.47 18.39 -0.28
CA PHE A 220 -9.44 16.94 -0.46
C PHE A 220 -8.97 16.55 -1.87
N PRO A 221 -8.05 15.58 -2.02
CA PRO A 221 -7.54 15.16 -3.31
C PRO A 221 -8.51 14.17 -3.99
N TYR A 222 -9.53 14.67 -4.70
CA TYR A 222 -10.50 13.83 -5.41
C TYR A 222 -9.89 13.07 -6.60
N PHE A 223 -8.91 13.66 -7.26
CA PHE A 223 -8.30 13.09 -8.46
C PHE A 223 -6.80 12.86 -8.26
N ASP A 224 -6.38 11.66 -8.64
CA ASP A 224 -4.98 11.27 -8.58
C ASP A 224 -4.50 10.75 -9.93
N PHE A 225 -3.73 11.58 -10.62
CA PHE A 225 -3.34 11.35 -12.01
C PHE A 225 -2.54 10.05 -12.21
N PRO A 226 -1.50 9.72 -11.40
CA PRO A 226 -0.78 8.45 -11.53
C PRO A 226 -1.69 7.23 -11.41
N ILE A 227 -2.63 7.25 -10.45
CA ILE A 227 -3.55 6.13 -10.21
C ILE A 227 -4.51 5.99 -11.38
N PHE A 228 -5.16 7.10 -11.77
CA PHE A 228 -6.08 7.11 -12.90
C PHE A 228 -5.40 6.59 -14.17
N LEU A 229 -4.18 7.05 -14.46
CA LEU A 229 -3.42 6.64 -15.63
C LEU A 229 -3.11 5.14 -15.59
N ILE A 230 -2.56 4.62 -14.49
CA ILE A 230 -2.16 3.21 -14.39
C ILE A 230 -3.36 2.27 -14.46
N VAL A 231 -4.45 2.59 -13.74
CA VAL A 231 -5.68 1.77 -13.77
C VAL A 231 -6.35 1.81 -15.15
N THR A 232 -6.35 2.97 -15.82
CA THR A 232 -6.92 3.09 -17.17
C THR A 232 -6.09 2.33 -18.19
N ILE A 233 -4.76 2.44 -18.15
CA ILE A 233 -3.86 1.68 -19.03
C ILE A 233 -4.09 0.18 -18.82
N GLY A 234 -4.17 -0.27 -17.56
CA GLY A 234 -4.42 -1.67 -17.22
C GLY A 234 -5.74 -2.21 -17.76
N ASN A 235 -6.84 -1.48 -17.54
CA ASN A 235 -8.16 -1.86 -18.06
C ASN A 235 -8.21 -1.83 -19.60
N LEU A 236 -7.55 -0.86 -20.23
CA LEU A 236 -7.47 -0.79 -21.69
C LEU A 236 -6.66 -1.97 -22.25
N SER A 237 -5.52 -2.30 -21.65
CA SER A 237 -4.75 -3.48 -22.05
C SER A 237 -5.57 -4.76 -21.89
N ALA A 238 -6.25 -4.92 -20.75
CA ALA A 238 -7.10 -6.08 -20.48
C ALA A 238 -8.22 -6.20 -21.52
N PHE A 239 -8.86 -5.09 -21.87
CA PHE A 239 -9.86 -5.06 -22.94
C PHE A 239 -9.26 -5.47 -24.29
N VAL A 240 -8.09 -4.95 -24.65
CA VAL A 240 -7.42 -5.29 -25.91
C VAL A 240 -7.08 -6.78 -25.99
N PHE A 241 -6.41 -7.34 -24.98
CA PHE A 241 -6.02 -8.75 -24.97
C PHE A 241 -7.22 -9.69 -24.88
N ARG A 242 -8.27 -9.32 -24.13
CA ARG A 242 -9.50 -10.10 -24.06
C ARG A 242 -10.22 -10.20 -25.40
N ASN A 243 -10.28 -9.09 -26.15
CA ASN A 243 -10.88 -9.11 -27.49
C ASN A 243 -10.03 -9.91 -28.49
N TRP A 244 -8.70 -9.84 -28.35
CA TRP A 244 -7.79 -10.62 -29.19
C TRP A 244 -7.99 -12.13 -28.98
N GLU A 245 -8.07 -12.58 -27.73
CA GLU A 245 -8.35 -13.97 -27.35
C GLU A 245 -9.72 -14.46 -27.88
N LEU A 246 -10.76 -13.62 -27.81
CA LEU A 246 -12.12 -14.03 -28.22
C LEU A 246 -12.33 -14.10 -29.73
N THR A 247 -11.48 -13.46 -30.54
CA THR A 247 -11.71 -13.32 -31.98
C THR A 247 -10.78 -14.16 -32.85
N ASP A 248 -9.85 -14.93 -32.26
CA ASP A 248 -8.74 -15.60 -32.96
C ASP A 248 -8.04 -14.67 -33.99
N GLY A 249 -8.10 -13.35 -33.77
CA GLY A 249 -7.64 -12.33 -34.70
C GLY A 249 -8.42 -12.20 -36.03
N ALA A 250 -9.48 -12.99 -36.27
CA ALA A 250 -10.15 -13.09 -37.57
C ALA A 250 -11.32 -12.10 -37.76
N ASN A 251 -11.98 -11.65 -36.68
CA ASN A 251 -13.17 -10.78 -36.74
C ASN A 251 -13.12 -9.57 -35.79
N SER A 252 -11.92 -9.13 -35.38
CA SER A 252 -11.82 -7.92 -34.57
C SER A 252 -12.21 -6.69 -35.41
N GLY A 253 -13.23 -5.95 -34.95
CA GLY A 253 -13.76 -4.78 -35.66
C GLY A 253 -12.69 -3.71 -35.96
N PRO A 254 -12.97 -2.73 -36.84
CA PRO A 254 -11.96 -1.84 -37.44
C PRO A 254 -11.13 -0.99 -36.45
N VAL A 255 -11.54 -0.88 -35.18
CA VAL A 255 -10.85 -0.13 -34.13
C VAL A 255 -9.71 -0.94 -33.47
N LEU A 256 -9.75 -2.27 -33.54
CA LEU A 256 -8.70 -3.18 -33.06
C LEU A 256 -8.25 -4.08 -34.21
N ARG A 257 -7.49 -3.53 -35.17
CA ARG A 257 -6.77 -4.40 -36.12
C ARG A 257 -5.84 -5.32 -35.33
N SER A 258 -5.87 -6.62 -35.65
CA SER A 258 -4.94 -7.65 -35.16
C SER A 258 -3.46 -7.26 -35.24
N ALA A 259 -3.13 -6.27 -36.09
CA ALA A 259 -1.81 -5.66 -36.16
C ALA A 259 -1.35 -5.01 -34.85
N PHE A 260 -2.20 -4.28 -34.09
CA PHE A 260 -1.70 -3.54 -32.91
C PHE A 260 -1.22 -4.45 -31.76
N PRO A 261 -1.97 -5.49 -31.34
CA PRO A 261 -1.47 -6.44 -30.34
C PRO A 261 -0.20 -7.16 -30.78
N ASN A 262 -0.11 -7.54 -32.06
CA ASN A 262 1.06 -8.23 -32.62
C ASN A 262 2.28 -7.30 -32.72
N GLU A 263 2.11 -6.05 -33.15
CA GLU A 263 3.19 -5.06 -33.18
C GLU A 263 3.66 -4.71 -31.76
N LEU A 264 2.72 -4.57 -30.80
CA LEU A 264 3.04 -4.32 -29.41
C LEU A 264 3.78 -5.51 -28.78
N SER A 265 3.37 -6.74 -29.07
CA SER A 265 4.05 -7.95 -28.59
C SER A 265 5.45 -8.07 -29.19
N HIS A 266 5.61 -7.86 -30.49
CA HIS A 266 6.91 -7.84 -31.15
C HIS A 266 7.84 -6.74 -30.60
N TRP A 267 7.32 -5.54 -30.38
CA TRP A 267 8.09 -4.45 -29.79
C TRP A 267 8.52 -4.75 -28.35
N LEU A 268 7.60 -5.25 -27.51
CA LEU A 268 7.89 -5.61 -26.12
C LEU A 268 8.91 -6.75 -26.03
N GLN A 269 8.75 -7.80 -26.85
CA GLN A 269 9.69 -8.91 -26.92
C GLN A 269 11.08 -8.42 -27.38
N GLY A 270 11.16 -7.58 -28.41
CA GLY A 270 12.43 -7.02 -28.87
C GLY A 270 13.10 -6.11 -27.83
N LEU A 271 12.32 -5.44 -26.97
CA LEU A 271 12.85 -4.69 -25.83
C LEU A 271 13.37 -5.63 -24.74
N LEU A 272 12.62 -6.67 -24.40
CA LEU A 272 13.00 -7.68 -23.41
C LEU A 272 14.26 -8.43 -23.83
N GLU A 273 14.38 -8.81 -25.10
CA GLU A 273 15.57 -9.47 -25.63
C GLU A 273 16.83 -8.60 -25.49
N LYS A 274 16.68 -7.30 -25.75
CA LYS A 274 17.79 -6.33 -25.58
C LYS A 274 18.19 -6.14 -24.12
N LEU A 275 17.24 -6.27 -23.19
CA LEU A 275 17.48 -6.05 -21.76
C LEU A 275 17.99 -7.32 -21.04
N PHE A 276 17.48 -8.50 -21.42
CA PHE A 276 17.66 -9.73 -20.66
C PHE A 276 18.28 -10.90 -21.45
N GLY A 277 18.59 -10.73 -22.75
CA GLY A 277 19.12 -11.79 -23.60
C GLY A 277 18.01 -12.64 -24.25
N HIS A 278 18.31 -13.87 -24.67
CA HIS A 278 17.32 -14.68 -25.40
C HIS A 278 16.09 -15.00 -24.53
N VAL A 279 14.93 -14.49 -24.93
CA VAL A 279 13.63 -14.77 -24.31
C VAL A 279 12.86 -15.63 -25.31
N GLU A 280 12.41 -16.83 -24.91
CA GLU A 280 11.55 -17.65 -25.75
C GLU A 280 10.31 -16.84 -26.18
N ARG A 281 10.00 -16.88 -27.47
CA ARG A 281 8.96 -16.08 -28.08
C ARG A 281 7.59 -16.65 -27.72
N ILE A 282 7.01 -16.15 -26.64
CA ILE A 282 5.69 -16.59 -26.16
C ILE A 282 4.63 -15.63 -26.73
N GLU A 283 3.81 -16.12 -27.66
CA GLU A 283 2.66 -15.41 -28.25
C GLU A 283 1.39 -15.56 -27.38
N ASP A 284 1.54 -15.80 -26.08
CA ASP A 284 0.40 -15.99 -25.17
C ASP A 284 -0.05 -14.66 -24.57
N ALA A 285 -1.35 -14.37 -24.70
CA ALA A 285 -1.98 -13.20 -24.09
C ALA A 285 -1.70 -13.10 -22.58
N ALA A 286 -1.69 -14.24 -21.89
CA ALA A 286 -1.40 -14.32 -20.46
C ALA A 286 0.02 -13.82 -20.10
N PHE A 287 1.03 -14.15 -20.92
CA PHE A 287 2.41 -13.68 -20.72
C PHE A 287 2.52 -12.17 -20.90
N MET A 288 1.81 -11.63 -21.90
CA MET A 288 1.76 -10.19 -22.17
C MET A 288 1.06 -9.42 -21.05
N GLU A 289 -0.08 -9.93 -20.57
CA GLU A 289 -0.80 -9.37 -19.42
C GLU A 289 0.09 -9.37 -18.17
N GLY A 290 0.80 -10.48 -17.91
CA GLY A 290 1.79 -10.58 -16.84
C GLY A 290 2.90 -9.55 -16.96
N THR A 291 3.49 -9.40 -18.14
CA THR A 291 4.55 -8.41 -18.41
C THR A 291 4.07 -6.99 -18.14
N ILE A 292 2.86 -6.64 -18.59
CA ILE A 292 2.25 -5.33 -18.35
C ILE A 292 2.05 -5.08 -16.85
N VAL A 293 1.56 -6.06 -16.10
CA VAL A 293 1.42 -5.93 -14.63
C VAL A 293 2.75 -5.64 -13.97
N HIS A 294 3.84 -6.32 -14.37
CA HIS A 294 5.17 -6.07 -13.80
C HIS A 294 5.72 -4.69 -14.17
N VAL A 295 5.54 -4.25 -15.42
CA VAL A 295 5.93 -2.90 -15.85
C VAL A 295 5.15 -1.84 -15.08
N LEU A 296 3.83 -1.99 -14.96
CA LEU A 296 2.98 -1.07 -14.21
C LEU A 296 3.30 -1.09 -12.72
N LEU A 297 3.67 -2.25 -12.14
CA LEU A 297 4.16 -2.36 -10.78
C LEU A 297 5.45 -1.54 -10.60
N CYS A 298 6.43 -1.67 -11.48
CA CYS A 298 7.65 -0.87 -11.43
C CYS A 298 7.37 0.63 -11.49
N VAL A 299 6.46 1.05 -12.37
CA VAL A 299 6.01 2.45 -12.48
C VAL A 299 5.31 2.91 -11.20
N ALA A 300 4.42 2.09 -10.63
CA ALA A 300 3.71 2.40 -9.40
C ALA A 300 4.65 2.50 -8.19
N VAL A 301 5.60 1.57 -8.05
CA VAL A 301 6.65 1.60 -7.03
C VAL A 301 7.47 2.87 -7.17
N PHE A 302 7.91 3.23 -8.38
CA PHE A 302 8.66 4.45 -8.61
C PHE A 302 7.85 5.70 -8.26
N ALA A 303 6.58 5.78 -8.69
CA ALA A 303 5.70 6.90 -8.38
C ALA A 303 5.47 7.05 -6.87
N TYR A 304 5.24 5.92 -6.18
CA TYR A 304 5.08 5.86 -4.74
C TYR A 304 6.37 6.28 -4.01
N LEU A 305 7.52 5.72 -4.36
CA LEU A 305 8.81 6.03 -3.75
C LEU A 305 9.18 7.50 -3.96
N ARG A 306 9.02 8.03 -5.17
CA ARG A 306 9.29 9.44 -5.47
C ARG A 306 8.42 10.35 -4.60
N PHE A 307 7.14 10.02 -4.46
CA PHE A 307 6.23 10.76 -3.60
C PHE A 307 6.62 10.68 -2.12
N ALA A 308 6.90 9.48 -1.62
CA ALA A 308 7.32 9.26 -0.23
C ALA A 308 8.62 10.02 0.07
N LEU A 309 9.65 9.88 -0.77
CA LEU A 309 10.94 10.54 -0.59
C LEU A 309 10.82 12.06 -0.66
N ARG A 310 10.02 12.60 -1.58
CA ARG A 310 9.77 14.06 -1.65
C ARG A 310 9.19 14.57 -0.34
N VAL A 311 8.17 13.89 0.17
CA VAL A 311 7.51 14.30 1.41
C VAL A 311 8.45 14.18 2.59
N ILE A 312 9.22 13.09 2.69
CA ILE A 312 10.24 12.93 3.74
C ILE A 312 11.25 14.07 3.68
N HIS A 313 11.74 14.43 2.49
CA HIS A 313 12.69 15.53 2.32
C HIS A 313 12.11 16.89 2.73
N GLU A 314 10.92 17.23 2.26
CA GLU A 314 10.25 18.50 2.63
C GLU A 314 10.02 18.58 4.14
N LEU A 315 9.61 17.48 4.77
CA LEU A 315 9.42 17.43 6.22
C LEU A 315 10.74 17.53 6.97
N CYS A 316 11.77 16.81 6.54
CA CYS A 316 13.11 16.91 7.12
C CYS A 316 13.65 18.35 7.06
N GLU A 317 13.40 19.06 5.97
CA GLU A 317 13.79 20.46 5.79
C GLU A 317 13.02 21.40 6.73
N ILE A 318 11.70 21.22 6.86
CA ILE A 318 10.86 22.05 7.73
C ILE A 318 11.22 21.89 9.22
N PHE A 319 11.52 20.66 9.66
CA PHE A 319 11.72 20.34 11.07
C PHE A 319 13.20 20.31 11.50
N ASP A 320 14.16 20.64 10.61
CA ASP A 320 15.61 20.48 10.82
C ASP A 320 15.98 19.09 11.40
N CYS A 321 15.24 18.06 10.99
CA CYS A 321 15.49 16.67 11.34
C CYS A 321 15.96 15.92 10.09
N HIS A 322 16.89 14.97 10.25
CA HIS A 322 17.40 14.19 9.13
C HIS A 322 17.14 12.71 9.37
N CYS A 323 16.05 12.19 8.81
CA CYS A 323 15.68 10.78 8.94
C CYS A 323 16.61 9.83 8.15
N LEU A 324 17.34 10.34 7.14
CA LEU A 324 18.19 9.56 6.23
C LEU A 324 19.68 9.99 6.24
N ARG A 325 20.08 10.94 7.11
CA ARG A 325 21.46 11.44 7.19
C ARG A 325 21.85 11.70 8.64
N ILE A 326 22.80 10.93 9.16
CA ILE A 326 23.39 11.17 10.49
C ILE A 326 24.21 12.47 10.42
N LYS A 327 23.93 13.47 11.27
CA LYS A 327 24.80 14.65 11.43
C LYS A 327 26.15 14.16 11.95
N LYS A 328 27.23 14.31 11.17
CA LYS A 328 28.58 14.31 11.76
C LYS A 328 28.66 15.53 12.66
N LYS A 329 28.80 15.34 13.98
CA LYS A 329 29.06 16.45 14.90
C LYS A 329 30.34 17.14 14.44
N VAL A 330 30.21 18.37 13.95
CA VAL A 330 31.38 19.25 13.82
C VAL A 330 31.71 19.70 15.24
N ILE A 331 32.71 19.06 15.85
CA ILE A 331 33.29 19.53 17.10
C ILE A 331 33.99 20.85 16.77
N LYS A 332 33.33 21.99 17.04
CA LYS A 332 34.03 23.28 17.10
C LYS A 332 34.92 23.25 18.34
N VAL A 333 36.19 22.90 18.16
CA VAL A 333 37.21 23.12 19.18
C VAL A 333 37.31 24.64 19.38
N HIS A 334 36.73 25.15 20.46
CA HIS A 334 37.02 26.50 20.93
C HIS A 334 38.44 26.49 21.52
N GLY A 335 39.43 26.58 20.63
CA GLY A 335 40.81 26.80 21.00
C GLY A 335 41.03 28.29 21.24
N THR A 336 40.87 28.75 22.48
CA THR A 336 41.51 29.97 22.96
C THR A 336 43.02 29.75 22.96
N ALA A 337 43.69 30.04 21.84
CA ALA A 337 45.14 30.16 21.81
C ALA A 337 45.49 31.64 21.69
N LYS A 338 45.90 32.23 22.82
CA LYS A 338 46.60 33.52 22.86
C LYS A 338 47.83 33.41 21.96
N PHE A 339 47.95 34.29 20.97
CA PHE A 339 49.20 34.51 20.24
C PHE A 339 50.13 35.41 21.06
N PRO A 340 51.38 35.01 21.33
CA PRO A 340 52.48 35.94 21.51
C PRO A 340 53.26 36.08 20.19
N HIS A 341 53.57 37.33 19.85
CA HIS A 341 54.41 37.75 18.74
C HIS A 341 55.81 37.09 18.75
N GLY A 342 56.33 36.73 17.56
CA GLY A 342 57.74 36.34 17.40
C GLY A 342 58.17 35.96 15.97
N LYS A 343 58.59 36.97 15.20
CA LYS A 343 59.48 37.04 14.01
C LYS A 343 59.90 35.78 13.21
N VAL A 344 59.67 35.88 11.89
CA VAL A 344 60.58 35.68 10.71
C VAL A 344 61.27 34.32 10.51
N GLY A 345 61.06 33.70 9.33
CA GLY A 345 61.97 32.71 8.74
C GLY A 345 61.38 31.95 7.53
N ARG A 346 62.14 31.85 6.45
CA ARG A 346 61.81 31.32 5.10
C ARG A 346 61.92 29.78 4.97
N GLU A 347 61.28 29.27 3.91
CA GLU A 347 61.64 28.11 3.05
C GLU A 347 61.46 26.65 3.53
N GLY A 348 60.90 25.81 2.63
CA GLY A 348 61.29 24.40 2.46
C GLY A 348 60.24 23.31 2.75
N THR A 349 59.61 22.75 1.72
CA THR A 349 59.18 21.32 1.66
C THR A 349 60.40 20.39 1.47
N PRO A 350 60.34 19.04 1.54
CA PRO A 350 59.33 18.08 2.07
C PRO A 350 59.94 16.90 2.90
N GLY A 351 59.13 16.05 3.57
CA GLY A 351 59.52 14.63 3.78
C GLY A 351 59.14 13.90 5.08
N ARG A 352 58.53 12.71 4.85
CA ARG A 352 58.67 11.39 5.54
C ARG A 352 58.23 11.14 7.00
N MET A 353 57.36 10.12 7.08
CA MET A 353 57.28 8.97 8.02
C MET A 353 58.00 9.08 9.38
N GLY A 354 57.21 8.91 10.44
CA GLY A 354 57.68 8.59 11.79
C GLY A 354 56.58 7.86 12.56
N GLU A 355 56.74 6.55 12.63
CA GLU A 355 56.01 5.57 13.41
C GLU A 355 56.29 5.77 14.91
N GLU A 356 55.29 5.87 15.78
CA GLU A 356 55.48 5.47 17.18
C GLU A 356 54.16 5.02 17.83
N ASN A 357 54.08 3.71 18.04
CA ASN A 357 53.20 3.06 19.00
C ASN A 357 53.53 3.53 20.42
N ARG A 358 52.52 3.89 21.22
CA ARG A 358 52.54 3.51 22.64
C ARG A 358 51.13 3.35 23.21
N LYS A 359 50.86 2.10 23.58
CA LYS A 359 49.78 1.62 24.45
C LYS A 359 49.72 2.43 25.75
N LEU A 360 48.54 2.47 26.38
CA LEU A 360 48.35 2.13 27.80
C LEU A 360 46.83 2.05 28.10
N GLU A 361 46.44 0.82 28.43
CA GLU A 361 45.28 0.34 29.24
C GLU A 361 43.84 0.61 28.80
#